data_AF-A0A0D2DN28-F1
#
_entry.id   AF-A0A0D2DN28-F1
#
_cell.length_a   1.000
_cell.length_b   1.000
_cell.length_c   1.000
_cell.angle_alpha   90.00
_cell.angle_beta   90.00
_cell.angle_gamma   90.00
#
_symmetry.space_group_name_H-M   'P 1'
#
loop_
_entity.id
_entity.type
_entity.pdbx_description
1 polymer ?
#
loop_
_entity_poly.entity_id
_entity_poly.type
_entity_poly.pdbx_seq_one_letter_code
_entity_poly.pdbx_strand_id
1 'polypeptide(L)'
;MPDGSLFIFADTCSELFDVAKNETIRTMPDLPGMHRTYPNTGGSVMLPLRAENNYKPEIMICGGGQTQAINSPCEATCGRLKPMGKRPLWEMSTMPGPRGMVEGVLLLDGTVLWINGCHKGAQGFGLATYPALEALVYDPKWNNWTVSGRTTIARLYHSVAFLLLDGTVLIAGSNPNEMPVTQQHVDIHNQYKAFPTEFRMETWIPPYLRDDKASRRPTVMGLSTYILRRGKRVTIEFSTVEQVKTLDIVLYSGGFITHSVHMGQVMVYLENNGWETLSNGRKRVVACMPEQVKLAPGPYVVYLLANGIPAVGKFVTVRV
;
A
#
# COMPACT_ATOMS: atom_id res chain seq x y z
N MET A 1 -6.72 15.14 -4.50
CA MET A 1 -8.14 14.74 -4.68
C MET A 1 -8.58 15.03 -6.12
N PRO A 2 -9.72 14.50 -6.61
CA PRO A 2 -10.19 14.72 -8.00
C PRO A 2 -10.37 16.20 -8.38
N ASP A 3 -10.76 17.06 -7.43
CA ASP A 3 -10.90 18.50 -7.63
C ASP A 3 -9.55 19.25 -7.63
N GLY A 4 -8.46 18.61 -7.18
CA GLY A 4 -7.13 19.21 -7.04
C GLY A 4 -6.77 19.58 -5.60
N SER A 5 -7.70 19.48 -4.66
CA SER A 5 -7.43 19.70 -3.23
C SER A 5 -6.51 18.62 -2.65
N LEU A 6 -5.84 18.94 -1.56
CA LEU A 6 -5.00 18.03 -0.79
C LEU A 6 -5.76 17.56 0.46
N PHE A 7 -5.74 16.27 0.74
CA PHE A 7 -6.11 15.76 2.06
C PHE A 7 -4.86 15.77 2.94
N ILE A 8 -4.94 16.45 4.07
CA ILE A 8 -3.86 16.53 5.06
C ILE A 8 -4.34 15.85 6.32
N PHE A 9 -3.51 14.98 6.89
CA PHE A 9 -3.75 14.36 8.19
C PHE A 9 -2.50 14.57 9.05
N ALA A 10 -2.70 15.01 10.29
CA ALA A 10 -1.63 15.19 11.27
C ALA A 10 -2.15 14.85 12.66
N ASP A 11 -1.40 14.00 13.36
CA ASP A 11 -1.72 13.44 14.66
C ASP A 11 -3.04 12.66 14.71
N THR A 12 -4.15 13.33 14.99
CA THR A 12 -5.53 12.82 14.93
C THR A 12 -6.44 13.69 14.06
N CYS A 13 -5.99 14.88 13.66
CA CYS A 13 -6.76 15.86 12.90
C CYS A 13 -6.59 15.64 11.40
N SER A 14 -7.60 16.04 10.62
CA SER A 14 -7.46 16.13 9.16
C SER A 14 -8.31 17.21 8.52
N GLU A 15 -7.89 17.60 7.32
CA GLU A 15 -8.55 18.62 6.52
C GLU A 15 -8.44 18.37 5.01
N LEU A 16 -9.31 19.03 4.26
CA LEU A 16 -9.12 19.30 2.85
C LEU A 16 -8.60 20.72 2.68
N PHE A 17 -7.50 20.85 1.95
CA PHE A 17 -6.79 22.11 1.72
C PHE A 17 -6.76 22.46 0.23
N ASP A 18 -7.10 23.71 -0.11
CA ASP A 18 -6.95 24.28 -1.44
C ASP A 18 -5.58 24.94 -1.56
N VAL A 19 -4.66 24.29 -2.28
CA VAL A 19 -3.28 24.77 -2.44
C VAL A 19 -3.23 26.09 -3.22
N ALA A 20 -4.11 26.29 -4.20
CA ALA A 20 -4.09 27.48 -5.04
C ALA A 20 -4.63 28.72 -4.30
N LYS A 21 -5.60 28.52 -3.42
CA LYS A 21 -6.17 29.59 -2.58
C LYS A 21 -5.46 29.75 -1.24
N ASN A 22 -4.65 28.78 -0.83
CA ASN A 22 -4.00 28.73 0.47
C ASN A 22 -5.00 28.76 1.64
N GLU A 23 -6.05 27.94 1.55
CA GLU A 23 -7.18 27.94 2.49
C GLU A 23 -7.66 26.51 2.80
N THR A 24 -8.09 26.30 4.05
CA THR A 24 -8.81 25.09 4.44
C THR A 24 -10.22 25.11 3.84
N ILE A 25 -10.51 24.14 2.97
CA ILE A 25 -11.85 23.92 2.40
C ILE A 25 -12.78 23.38 3.49
N ARG A 26 -12.28 22.41 4.28
CA ARG A 26 -13.06 21.74 5.32
C ARG A 26 -12.16 20.98 6.28
N THR A 27 -12.41 21.15 7.57
CA THR A 27 -11.88 20.30 8.64
C THR A 27 -12.76 19.07 8.84
N MET A 28 -12.14 17.93 9.10
CA MET A 28 -12.80 16.66 9.40
C MET A 28 -12.87 16.46 10.92
N PRO A 29 -13.74 15.58 11.44
CA PRO A 29 -13.66 15.16 12.84
C PRO A 29 -12.30 14.54 13.14
N ASP A 30 -11.85 14.66 14.39
CA ASP A 30 -10.65 13.96 14.85
C ASP A 30 -10.85 12.44 14.77
N LEU A 31 -9.79 11.73 14.36
CA LEU A 31 -9.75 10.27 14.36
C LEU A 31 -9.67 9.78 15.81
N PRO A 32 -10.65 8.99 16.30
CA PRO A 32 -10.56 8.42 17.64
C PRO A 32 -9.35 7.51 17.83
N GLY A 33 -8.82 7.49 19.05
CA GLY A 33 -7.67 6.67 19.43
C GLY A 33 -6.45 7.52 19.80
N MET A 34 -5.27 6.93 19.70
CA MET A 34 -4.00 7.57 20.01
C MET A 34 -3.38 8.32 18.81
N HIS A 35 -2.21 8.92 19.03
CA HIS A 35 -1.43 9.61 18.02
C HIS A 35 -1.04 8.69 16.86
N ARG A 36 -1.07 9.21 15.63
CA ARG A 36 -0.78 8.45 14.39
C ARG A 36 0.40 8.99 13.60
N THR A 37 0.92 10.16 13.96
CA THR A 37 2.04 10.80 13.28
C THR A 37 3.33 10.61 14.08
N TYR A 38 4.46 10.71 13.39
CA TYR A 38 5.79 10.63 14.00
C TYR A 38 5.89 11.42 15.31
N PRO A 39 6.46 10.84 16.38
CA PRO A 39 7.14 9.53 16.43
C PRO A 39 6.22 8.32 16.64
N ASN A 40 4.94 8.55 16.89
CA ASN A 40 3.93 7.51 17.14
C ASN A 40 3.26 7.06 15.82
N THR A 41 4.09 6.76 14.81
CA THR A 41 3.64 6.61 13.44
C THR A 41 2.75 5.38 13.25
N GLY A 42 1.50 5.62 12.87
CA GLY A 42 0.63 4.64 12.22
C GLY A 42 0.89 4.59 10.73
N GLY A 43 0.40 3.55 10.07
CA GLY A 43 0.45 3.46 8.61
C GLY A 43 -0.78 4.11 7.97
N SER A 44 -0.61 4.61 6.75
CA SER A 44 -1.69 5.24 5.99
C SER A 44 -1.66 4.82 4.53
N VAL A 45 -2.84 4.65 3.94
CA VAL A 45 -3.03 4.38 2.52
C VAL A 45 -4.24 5.14 1.98
N MET A 46 -4.16 5.58 0.73
CA MET A 46 -5.35 5.84 -0.07
C MET A 46 -5.76 4.49 -0.68
N LEU A 47 -6.96 4.02 -0.36
CA LEU A 47 -7.48 2.77 -0.91
C LEU A 47 -7.56 2.83 -2.44
N PRO A 48 -7.49 1.68 -3.14
CA PRO A 48 -7.45 1.65 -4.60
C PRO A 48 -8.62 2.41 -5.23
N LEU A 49 -8.32 3.23 -6.24
CA LEU A 49 -9.32 4.00 -6.97
C LEU A 49 -9.97 3.09 -8.03
N ARG A 50 -11.29 2.94 -7.99
CA ARG A 50 -12.04 2.03 -8.86
C ARG A 50 -13.33 2.65 -9.42
N ALA A 51 -13.86 2.06 -10.48
CA ALA A 51 -15.07 2.53 -11.14
C ALA A 51 -16.33 2.41 -10.25
N GLU A 52 -16.41 1.40 -9.37
CA GLU A 52 -17.60 1.11 -8.56
C GLU A 52 -17.99 2.28 -7.63
N ASN A 53 -17.02 3.06 -7.19
CA ASN A 53 -17.25 4.26 -6.37
C ASN A 53 -16.98 5.57 -7.13
N ASN A 54 -16.92 5.52 -8.47
CA ASN A 54 -16.58 6.63 -9.36
C ASN A 54 -15.22 7.26 -8.99
N TYR A 55 -14.22 6.41 -8.69
CA TYR A 55 -12.84 6.78 -8.36
C TYR A 55 -12.72 7.76 -7.19
N LYS A 56 -13.68 7.75 -6.26
CA LYS A 56 -13.65 8.60 -5.07
C LYS A 56 -12.57 8.09 -4.10
N PRO A 57 -11.63 8.94 -3.68
CA PRO A 57 -10.63 8.55 -2.69
C PRO A 57 -11.27 8.18 -1.36
N GLU A 58 -10.72 7.15 -0.74
CA GLU A 58 -10.97 6.77 0.64
C GLU A 58 -9.63 6.56 1.32
N ILE A 59 -9.43 7.19 2.48
CA ILE A 59 -8.19 7.15 3.23
C ILE A 59 -8.35 6.20 4.39
N MET A 60 -7.36 5.35 4.61
CA MET A 60 -7.29 4.45 5.76
C MET A 60 -6.03 4.76 6.56
N ILE A 61 -6.18 4.89 7.87
CA ILE A 61 -5.08 5.13 8.82
C ILE A 61 -5.22 4.09 9.93
N CYS A 62 -4.13 3.39 10.25
CA CYS A 62 -4.10 2.35 11.25
C CYS A 62 -2.89 2.44 12.14
N GLY A 63 -3.04 1.98 13.38
CA GLY A 63 -1.91 1.87 14.29
C GLY A 63 -1.40 3.23 14.76
N GLY A 64 -0.22 3.26 15.35
CA GLY A 64 0.33 4.44 16.02
C GLY A 64 0.64 4.14 17.47
N GLY A 65 0.61 5.14 18.35
CA GLY A 65 0.98 4.95 19.75
C GLY A 65 0.74 6.17 20.64
N GLN A 66 0.94 5.99 21.95
CA GLN A 66 0.58 7.00 22.94
C GLN A 66 1.69 8.02 23.20
N THR A 67 2.95 7.58 23.28
CA THR A 67 4.08 8.42 23.70
C THR A 67 5.37 7.91 23.10
N GLN A 68 6.37 8.78 22.99
CA GLN A 68 7.70 8.39 22.56
C GLN A 68 8.47 7.71 23.71
N ALA A 69 8.10 6.47 24.03
CA ALA A 69 8.76 5.67 25.06
C ALA A 69 8.77 4.18 24.67
N ILE A 70 9.83 3.46 25.03
CA ILE A 70 10.02 2.04 24.70
C ILE A 70 8.90 1.11 25.19
N ASN A 71 8.26 1.48 26.30
CA ASN A 71 7.15 0.74 26.90
C ASN A 71 5.77 1.29 26.51
N SER A 72 5.70 2.31 25.65
CA SER A 72 4.46 2.94 25.24
C SER A 72 3.56 1.94 24.50
N PRO A 73 2.27 1.84 24.84
CA PRO A 73 1.36 0.99 24.08
C PRO A 73 1.19 1.52 22.66
N CYS A 74 1.25 0.61 21.68
CA CYS A 74 0.83 0.94 20.32
C CYS A 74 -0.70 0.84 20.17
N GLU A 75 -1.22 1.49 19.14
CA GLU A 75 -2.64 1.54 18.83
C GLU A 75 -3.05 0.38 17.89
N ALA A 76 -4.24 -0.18 18.08
CA ALA A 76 -4.76 -1.28 17.25
C ALA A 76 -5.84 -0.82 16.27
N THR A 77 -6.51 0.29 16.57
CA THR A 77 -7.64 0.79 15.78
C THR A 77 -7.18 1.37 14.45
N CYS A 78 -8.11 1.39 13.52
CA CYS A 78 -8.02 1.99 12.20
C CYS A 78 -9.23 2.87 11.95
N GLY A 79 -9.04 3.97 11.22
CA GLY A 79 -10.13 4.79 10.70
C GLY A 79 -10.11 4.84 9.18
N ARG A 80 -11.30 4.71 8.56
CA ARG A 80 -11.53 4.97 7.15
C ARG A 80 -12.36 6.24 6.96
N LEU A 81 -11.95 7.10 6.05
CA LEU A 81 -12.62 8.36 5.76
C LEU A 81 -12.74 8.56 4.25
N LYS A 82 -13.93 8.97 3.79
CA LYS A 82 -14.17 9.43 2.43
C LYS A 82 -14.11 10.96 2.41
N PRO A 83 -12.93 11.59 2.18
CA PRO A 83 -12.76 13.03 2.35
C PRO A 83 -13.64 13.86 1.41
N MET A 84 -14.09 13.31 0.28
CA MET A 84 -15.00 13.98 -0.68
C MET A 84 -16.49 13.72 -0.41
N GLY A 85 -16.82 13.03 0.68
CA GLY A 85 -18.20 12.78 1.09
C GLY A 85 -18.92 14.06 1.54
N LYS A 86 -20.26 14.06 1.47
CA LYS A 86 -21.09 15.16 2.00
C LYS A 86 -20.88 15.35 3.51
N ARG A 87 -20.79 14.24 4.24
CA ARG A 87 -20.51 14.17 5.69
C ARG A 87 -19.38 13.16 5.92
N PRO A 88 -18.11 13.59 5.87
CA PRO A 88 -16.96 12.72 6.10
C PRO A 88 -16.89 12.35 7.59
N LEU A 89 -17.08 11.07 7.89
CA LEU A 89 -16.99 10.50 9.25
C LEU A 89 -16.02 9.31 9.22
N TRP A 90 -15.31 9.11 10.33
CA TRP A 90 -14.44 7.96 10.50
C TRP A 90 -15.25 6.67 10.70
N GLU A 91 -15.11 5.73 9.78
CA GLU A 91 -15.57 4.35 9.92
C GLU A 91 -14.46 3.55 10.61
N MET A 92 -14.69 3.16 11.87
CA MET A 92 -13.65 2.52 12.70
C MET A 92 -13.60 1.00 12.51
N SER A 93 -12.40 0.45 12.55
CA SER A 93 -12.12 -0.99 12.63
C SER A 93 -10.89 -1.23 13.50
N THR A 94 -10.51 -2.49 13.73
CA THR A 94 -9.37 -2.83 14.59
C THR A 94 -8.53 -3.91 13.93
N MET A 95 -7.21 -3.68 13.85
CA MET A 95 -6.25 -4.71 13.46
C MET A 95 -6.25 -5.85 14.48
N PRO A 96 -5.87 -7.08 14.10
CA PRO A 96 -5.73 -8.21 15.05
C PRO A 96 -4.77 -7.98 16.24
N GLY A 97 -3.96 -6.91 16.23
CA GLY A 97 -3.17 -6.49 17.38
C GLY A 97 -2.68 -5.04 17.24
N PRO A 98 -2.24 -4.41 18.36
CA PRO A 98 -1.69 -3.07 18.34
C PRO A 98 -0.40 -3.02 17.52
N ARG A 99 -0.20 -1.96 16.76
CA ARG A 99 0.97 -1.84 15.88
C ARG A 99 1.38 -0.39 15.65
N GLY A 100 2.58 -0.03 16.10
CA GLY A 100 3.29 1.17 15.65
C GLY A 100 4.23 0.82 14.50
N MET A 101 4.64 1.80 13.70
CA MET A 101 5.55 1.61 12.54
C MET A 101 5.03 0.65 11.47
N VAL A 102 3.71 0.48 11.38
CA VAL A 102 3.11 -0.42 10.40
C VAL A 102 3.20 0.17 8.99
N GLU A 103 3.54 -0.67 8.03
CA GLU A 103 3.62 -0.34 6.60
C GLU A 103 2.40 -0.87 5.86
N GLY A 104 1.72 0.01 5.11
CA GLY A 104 0.56 -0.32 4.29
C GLY A 104 0.95 -0.43 2.81
N VAL A 105 0.90 -1.64 2.25
CA VAL A 105 1.17 -1.92 0.83
C VAL A 105 -0.11 -2.30 0.12
N LEU A 106 -0.51 -1.50 -0.88
CA LEU A 106 -1.62 -1.81 -1.79
C LEU A 106 -1.25 -3.01 -2.65
N LEU A 107 -2.07 -4.05 -2.60
CA LEU A 107 -1.89 -5.28 -3.37
C LEU A 107 -2.72 -5.26 -4.65
N LEU A 108 -2.32 -6.06 -5.64
CA LEU A 108 -2.88 -6.03 -6.98
C LEU A 108 -4.35 -6.47 -7.10
N ASP A 109 -4.87 -7.23 -6.13
CA ASP A 109 -6.29 -7.58 -6.00
C ASP A 109 -7.12 -6.49 -5.27
N GLY A 110 -6.43 -5.45 -4.78
CA GLY A 110 -6.97 -4.31 -4.05
C GLY A 110 -7.20 -4.55 -2.56
N THR A 111 -6.70 -5.67 -2.02
CA THR A 111 -6.47 -5.79 -0.58
C THR A 111 -5.23 -4.97 -0.16
N VAL A 112 -5.04 -4.79 1.14
CA VAL A 112 -3.90 -4.03 1.69
C VAL A 112 -3.11 -4.92 2.65
N LEU A 113 -1.82 -5.09 2.39
CA LEU A 113 -0.90 -5.72 3.34
C LEU A 113 -0.48 -4.69 4.39
N TRP A 114 -0.67 -5.02 5.65
CA TRP A 114 -0.15 -4.33 6.81
C TRP A 114 0.94 -5.20 7.46
N ILE A 115 2.18 -4.72 7.44
CA ILE A 115 3.34 -5.50 7.86
C ILE A 115 4.34 -4.65 8.65
N ASN A 116 5.31 -5.30 9.28
CA ASN A 116 6.37 -4.71 10.08
C ASN A 116 5.85 -3.97 11.33
N GLY A 117 6.77 -3.38 12.07
CA GLY A 117 6.51 -2.60 13.26
C GLY A 117 6.54 -3.38 14.58
N CYS A 118 5.94 -2.80 15.61
CA CYS A 118 6.01 -3.31 16.98
C CYS A 118 4.70 -3.15 17.74
N HIS A 119 4.51 -3.95 18.79
CA HIS A 119 3.36 -3.85 19.69
C HIS A 119 3.56 -2.83 20.81
N LYS A 120 4.81 -2.47 21.13
CA LYS A 120 5.15 -1.43 22.10
C LYS A 120 6.32 -0.59 21.62
N GLY A 121 6.25 0.71 21.89
CA GLY A 121 7.29 1.66 21.52
C GLY A 121 6.82 2.72 20.53
N ALA A 122 7.81 3.38 19.95
CA ALA A 122 7.65 4.44 18.96
C ALA A 122 8.80 4.39 17.95
N GLN A 123 8.74 5.23 16.92
CA GLN A 123 9.86 5.43 16.01
C GLN A 123 11.05 6.10 16.70
N GLY A 124 12.25 5.71 16.28
CA GLY A 124 13.53 6.18 16.79
C GLY A 124 14.44 5.04 17.24
N PHE A 125 15.67 5.37 17.60
CA PHE A 125 16.68 4.37 17.97
C PHE A 125 16.47 3.82 19.38
N GLY A 126 16.42 2.49 19.51
CA GLY A 126 16.22 1.80 20.79
C GLY A 126 14.84 2.01 21.42
N LEU A 127 13.83 2.48 20.67
CA LEU A 127 12.51 2.87 21.19
C LEU A 127 11.39 1.87 20.92
N ALA A 128 11.68 0.67 20.42
CA ALA A 128 10.67 -0.32 20.06
C ALA A 128 10.96 -1.69 20.67
N THR A 129 9.92 -2.34 21.18
CA THR A 129 9.96 -3.69 21.75
C THR A 129 8.76 -4.51 21.30
N TYR A 130 8.80 -5.83 21.49
CA TYR A 130 7.75 -6.76 21.02
C TYR A 130 7.45 -6.58 19.52
N PRO A 131 8.38 -6.99 18.63
CA PRO A 131 8.18 -6.88 17.19
C PRO A 131 6.87 -7.54 16.75
N ALA A 132 6.14 -6.88 15.86
CA ALA A 132 4.97 -7.47 15.23
C ALA A 132 5.44 -8.35 14.07
N LEU A 133 5.13 -9.65 14.13
CA LEU A 133 5.71 -10.64 13.22
C LEU A 133 4.71 -11.12 12.16
N GLU A 134 3.44 -10.80 12.31
CA GLU A 134 2.36 -11.23 11.43
C GLU A 134 2.22 -10.30 10.21
N ALA A 135 2.10 -10.90 9.03
CA ALA A 135 1.61 -10.22 7.83
C ALA A 135 0.08 -10.18 7.88
N LEU A 136 -0.51 -9.00 7.97
CA LEU A 136 -1.96 -8.81 8.07
C LEU A 136 -2.49 -8.33 6.73
N VAL A 137 -3.48 -9.02 6.16
CA VAL A 137 -4.15 -8.58 4.93
C VAL A 137 -5.52 -8.04 5.30
N TYR A 138 -5.78 -6.79 4.91
CA TYR A 138 -7.06 -6.13 5.05
C TYR A 138 -7.83 -6.16 3.73
N ASP A 139 -9.08 -6.62 3.76
CA ASP A 139 -9.99 -6.51 2.63
C ASP A 139 -10.94 -5.31 2.82
N PRO A 140 -10.80 -4.22 2.03
CA PRO A 140 -11.65 -3.04 2.15
C PRO A 140 -13.10 -3.29 1.73
N LYS A 141 -13.38 -4.32 0.94
CA LYS A 141 -14.75 -4.68 0.50
C LYS A 141 -15.55 -5.30 1.64
N TRP A 142 -14.92 -6.17 2.42
CA TRP A 142 -15.58 -6.89 3.52
C TRP A 142 -15.25 -6.33 4.91
N ASN A 143 -14.36 -5.34 4.98
CA ASN A 143 -13.87 -4.75 6.22
C ASN A 143 -13.37 -5.81 7.22
N ASN A 144 -12.54 -6.74 6.74
CA ASN A 144 -12.01 -7.84 7.54
C ASN A 144 -10.49 -7.96 7.44
N TRP A 145 -9.93 -8.70 8.40
CA TRP A 145 -8.50 -8.92 8.54
C TRP A 145 -8.19 -10.40 8.48
N THR A 146 -7.12 -10.75 7.77
CA THR A 146 -6.60 -12.13 7.70
C THR A 146 -5.10 -12.12 8.02
N VAL A 147 -4.66 -13.02 8.90
CA VAL A 147 -3.23 -13.29 9.09
C VAL A 147 -2.74 -14.16 7.94
N SER A 148 -1.77 -13.67 7.18
CA SER A 148 -1.33 -14.26 5.91
C SER A 148 0.17 -14.57 5.90
N GLY A 149 0.67 -15.10 7.01
CA GLY A 149 2.07 -15.48 7.21
C GLY A 149 2.69 -14.81 8.43
N ARG A 150 3.86 -15.29 8.83
CA ARG A 150 4.64 -14.78 9.97
C ARG A 150 6.13 -14.81 9.63
N THR A 151 6.87 -13.78 10.00
CA THR A 151 8.33 -13.74 9.91
C THR A 151 8.97 -14.08 11.27
N THR A 152 10.27 -14.37 11.26
CA THR A 152 11.12 -14.45 12.45
C THR A 152 12.05 -13.25 12.58
N ILE A 153 11.98 -12.30 11.64
CA ILE A 153 12.84 -11.12 11.57
C ILE A 153 12.09 -9.91 12.13
N ALA A 154 12.70 -9.24 13.12
CA ALA A 154 12.15 -8.03 13.70
C ALA A 154 12.34 -6.83 12.75
N ARG A 155 11.28 -6.45 12.04
CA ARG A 155 11.26 -5.29 11.15
C ARG A 155 10.72 -4.06 11.89
N LEU A 156 11.62 -3.26 12.46
CA LEU A 156 11.30 -2.13 13.33
C LEU A 156 11.57 -0.80 12.58
N TYR A 157 12.18 0.18 13.25
CA TYR A 157 12.55 1.46 12.67
C TYR A 157 13.46 1.29 11.45
N HIS A 158 13.20 2.05 10.38
CA HIS A 158 13.82 1.92 9.05
C HIS A 158 13.59 0.59 8.32
N SER A 159 12.52 -0.14 8.65
CA SER A 159 12.02 -1.19 7.75
C SER A 159 11.30 -0.58 6.55
N VAL A 160 11.29 -1.35 5.44
CA VAL A 160 10.58 -1.02 4.21
C VAL A 160 9.87 -2.26 3.67
N ALA A 161 8.69 -2.07 3.07
CA ALA A 161 7.97 -3.10 2.32
C ALA A 161 7.38 -2.55 1.01
N PHE A 162 7.63 -3.16 -0.15
CA PHE A 162 7.06 -2.66 -1.42
C PHE A 162 6.75 -3.73 -2.44
N LEU A 163 5.75 -3.45 -3.27
CA LEU A 163 5.31 -4.33 -4.35
C LEU A 163 6.32 -4.31 -5.52
N LEU A 164 6.75 -5.50 -5.94
CA LEU A 164 7.63 -5.74 -7.08
C LEU A 164 6.85 -5.94 -8.38
N LEU A 165 7.55 -5.86 -9.52
CA LEU A 165 6.96 -6.06 -10.86
C LEU A 165 6.35 -7.45 -11.05
N ASP A 166 6.79 -8.47 -10.33
CA ASP A 166 6.19 -9.79 -10.38
C ASP A 166 4.95 -9.91 -9.48
N GLY A 167 4.54 -8.84 -8.80
CA GLY A 167 3.42 -8.81 -7.87
C GLY A 167 3.72 -9.41 -6.51
N THR A 168 4.97 -9.75 -6.18
CA THR A 168 5.36 -10.08 -4.80
C THR A 168 5.69 -8.83 -3.99
N VAL A 169 5.84 -8.95 -2.68
CA VAL A 169 6.25 -7.82 -1.82
C VAL A 169 7.65 -8.08 -1.28
N LEU A 170 8.60 -7.20 -1.59
CA LEU A 170 9.93 -7.21 -0.97
C LEU A 170 9.87 -6.52 0.39
N ILE A 171 10.45 -7.17 1.40
CA ILE A 171 10.57 -6.66 2.76
C ILE A 171 12.05 -6.57 3.10
N ALA A 172 12.50 -5.41 3.56
CA ALA A 172 13.90 -5.16 3.84
C ALA A 172 14.08 -4.15 4.99
N GLY A 173 15.34 -3.85 5.31
CA GLY A 173 15.70 -2.88 6.34
C GLY A 173 15.32 -3.34 7.74
N SER A 174 15.12 -2.38 8.64
CA SER A 174 15.27 -2.45 10.09
C SER A 174 16.70 -2.10 10.48
N ASN A 175 16.89 -0.84 10.88
CA ASN A 175 18.09 -0.37 11.58
C ASN A 175 17.65 0.40 12.83
N PRO A 176 17.17 -0.29 13.89
CA PRO A 176 16.65 0.35 15.08
C PRO A 176 17.73 0.94 15.99
N ASN A 177 18.98 1.05 15.53
CA ASN A 177 20.13 1.47 16.32
C ASN A 177 20.84 2.65 15.65
N GLU A 178 21.41 3.56 16.45
CA GLU A 178 22.14 4.74 15.94
C GLU A 178 23.37 4.32 15.12
N MET A 179 24.10 3.30 15.59
CA MET A 179 25.19 2.66 14.87
C MET A 179 24.79 1.23 14.51
N PRO A 180 25.24 0.68 13.36
CA PRO A 180 24.91 -0.68 12.98
C PRO A 180 25.31 -1.72 14.04
N VAL A 181 24.38 -2.59 14.41
CA VAL A 181 24.59 -3.68 15.36
C VAL A 181 24.52 -5.00 14.60
N THR A 182 25.63 -5.73 14.52
CA THR A 182 25.64 -7.07 13.93
C THR A 182 25.02 -8.09 14.88
N GLN A 183 24.56 -9.24 14.38
CA GLN A 183 23.99 -10.32 15.19
C GLN A 183 24.85 -10.73 16.41
N GLN A 184 26.18 -10.74 16.28
CA GLN A 184 27.12 -11.10 17.36
C GLN A 184 27.20 -10.05 18.49
N HIS A 185 26.78 -8.82 18.22
CA HIS A 185 26.83 -7.69 19.15
C HIS A 185 25.46 -7.35 19.76
N VAL A 186 24.45 -8.20 19.52
CA VAL A 186 23.13 -8.05 20.12
C VAL A 186 23.25 -8.25 21.64
N ASP A 187 22.71 -7.30 22.39
CA ASP A 187 22.58 -7.34 23.84
C ASP A 187 21.13 -7.03 24.21
N ILE A 188 20.39 -8.05 24.63
CA ILE A 188 18.97 -7.94 24.97
C ILE A 188 18.70 -7.07 26.20
N HIS A 189 19.72 -6.80 27.03
CA HIS A 189 19.61 -5.94 28.20
C HIS A 189 19.90 -4.47 27.88
N ASN A 190 20.39 -4.18 26.67
CA ASN A 190 20.63 -2.84 26.18
C ASN A 190 19.63 -2.53 25.06
N GLN A 191 18.67 -1.65 25.33
CA GLN A 191 17.64 -1.28 24.34
C GLN A 191 18.21 -0.79 22.99
N TYR A 192 19.40 -0.19 22.99
CA TYR A 192 20.09 0.30 21.78
C TYR A 192 20.90 -0.79 21.05
N LYS A 193 20.84 -2.04 21.52
CA LYS A 193 21.47 -3.23 20.92
C LYS A 193 20.58 -4.47 20.97
N ALA A 194 19.33 -4.34 21.43
CA ALA A 194 18.43 -5.48 21.62
C ALA A 194 18.01 -6.14 20.30
N PHE A 195 18.05 -5.38 19.21
CA PHE A 195 17.77 -5.86 17.86
C PHE A 195 18.93 -5.52 16.93
N PRO A 196 19.36 -6.44 16.05
CA PRO A 196 20.43 -6.16 15.10
C PRO A 196 19.94 -5.22 13.99
N THR A 197 20.90 -4.65 13.26
CA THR A 197 20.68 -4.08 11.94
C THR A 197 20.46 -5.22 10.94
N GLU A 198 19.34 -5.20 10.23
CA GLU A 198 18.94 -6.27 9.32
C GLU A 198 19.39 -6.01 7.88
N PHE A 199 20.29 -6.86 7.41
CA PHE A 199 20.75 -6.89 6.01
C PHE A 199 20.01 -7.93 5.16
N ARG A 200 19.20 -8.78 5.80
CA ARG A 200 18.41 -9.81 5.13
C ARG A 200 17.20 -9.19 4.46
N MET A 201 16.83 -9.74 3.31
CA MET A 201 15.58 -9.42 2.62
C MET A 201 14.65 -10.63 2.65
N GLU A 202 13.36 -10.37 2.67
CA GLU A 202 12.33 -11.40 2.55
C GLU A 202 11.39 -11.03 1.40
N THR A 203 10.82 -12.05 0.76
CA THR A 203 9.76 -11.86 -0.21
C THR A 203 8.49 -12.47 0.35
N TRP A 204 7.47 -11.64 0.55
CA TRP A 204 6.14 -12.12 0.89
C TRP A 204 5.35 -12.39 -0.39
N ILE A 205 4.80 -13.60 -0.48
CA ILE A 205 4.04 -14.07 -1.63
C ILE A 205 2.54 -13.87 -1.35
N PRO A 206 1.85 -12.97 -2.07
CA PRO A 206 0.42 -12.73 -1.89
C PRO A 206 -0.45 -13.93 -2.33
N PRO A 207 -1.69 -14.06 -1.83
CA PRO A 207 -2.59 -15.16 -2.18
C PRO A 207 -2.86 -15.36 -3.67
N TYR A 208 -2.73 -14.32 -4.50
CA TYR A 208 -2.86 -14.42 -5.95
C TYR A 208 -1.66 -15.06 -6.66
N LEU A 209 -0.56 -15.35 -5.96
CA LEU A 209 0.66 -16.01 -6.48
C LEU A 209 1.01 -17.34 -5.81
N ARG A 210 0.26 -17.76 -4.79
CA ARG A 210 0.51 -19.00 -4.06
C ARG A 210 0.10 -20.23 -4.87
N ASP A 211 0.57 -21.38 -4.40
CA ASP A 211 0.29 -22.69 -4.99
C ASP A 211 0.74 -22.72 -6.46
N ASP A 212 -0.13 -23.16 -7.35
CA ASP A 212 0.14 -23.23 -8.78
C ASP A 212 -0.13 -21.91 -9.53
N LYS A 213 -0.69 -20.88 -8.88
CA LYS A 213 -1.11 -19.63 -9.55
C LYS A 213 0.05 -18.90 -10.21
N ALA A 214 1.25 -18.92 -9.60
CA ALA A 214 2.43 -18.32 -10.20
C ALA A 214 2.79 -18.93 -11.57
N SER A 215 2.48 -20.21 -11.81
CA SER A 215 2.71 -20.87 -13.10
C SER A 215 1.64 -20.53 -14.16
N ARG A 216 0.50 -20.00 -13.73
CA ARG A 216 -0.68 -19.69 -14.56
C ARG A 216 -0.80 -18.20 -14.92
N ARG A 217 0.24 -17.41 -14.63
CA ARG A 217 0.27 -15.98 -14.93
C ARG A 217 0.07 -15.71 -16.42
N PRO A 218 -0.61 -14.60 -16.78
CA PRO A 218 -0.56 -14.10 -18.14
C PRO A 218 0.89 -13.81 -18.56
N THR A 219 1.24 -14.17 -19.79
CA THR A 219 2.58 -14.02 -20.37
C THR A 219 2.53 -13.20 -21.66
N VAL A 220 3.69 -12.87 -22.21
CA VAL A 220 3.82 -12.14 -23.49
C VAL A 220 2.98 -10.85 -23.50
N MET A 221 2.96 -10.14 -22.36
CA MET A 221 2.21 -8.89 -22.23
C MET A 221 2.93 -7.76 -22.97
N GLY A 222 2.29 -7.25 -24.02
CA GLY A 222 2.75 -6.12 -24.81
C GLY A 222 1.73 -4.97 -24.79
N LEU A 223 2.22 -3.74 -24.76
CA LEU A 223 1.40 -2.53 -24.82
C LEU A 223 1.62 -1.84 -26.16
N SER A 224 0.55 -1.28 -26.75
CA SER A 224 0.64 -0.49 -27.98
C SER A 224 1.40 0.82 -27.81
N THR A 225 1.54 1.31 -26.57
CA THR A 225 2.31 2.48 -26.19
C THR A 225 2.73 2.36 -24.74
N TYR A 226 3.93 2.88 -24.42
CA TYR A 226 4.44 2.99 -23.05
C TYR A 226 4.27 4.40 -22.48
N ILE A 227 3.59 5.29 -23.21
CA ILE A 227 3.23 6.63 -22.77
C ILE A 227 1.71 6.72 -22.64
N LEU A 228 1.23 6.86 -21.42
CA LEU A 228 -0.18 6.98 -21.10
C LEU A 228 -0.54 8.47 -20.98
N ARG A 229 -1.67 8.84 -21.57
CA ARG A 229 -2.25 10.19 -21.50
C ARG A 229 -3.73 10.09 -21.21
N ARG A 230 -4.28 11.07 -20.50
CA ARG A 230 -5.71 11.10 -20.19
C ARG A 230 -6.54 11.11 -21.49
N GLY A 231 -7.64 10.36 -21.51
CA GLY A 231 -8.51 10.23 -22.69
C GLY A 231 -7.89 9.47 -23.87
N LYS A 232 -6.65 8.97 -23.75
CA LYS A 232 -6.04 8.11 -24.77
C LYS A 232 -6.15 6.66 -24.34
N ARG A 233 -6.50 5.82 -25.31
CA ARG A 233 -6.63 4.37 -25.14
C ARG A 233 -5.27 3.71 -25.33
N VAL A 234 -4.98 2.70 -24.52
CA VAL A 234 -3.86 1.78 -24.68
C VAL A 234 -4.40 0.40 -24.99
N THR A 235 -3.83 -0.27 -25.98
CA THR A 235 -4.15 -1.66 -26.29
C THR A 235 -3.11 -2.55 -25.62
N ILE A 236 -3.57 -3.57 -24.90
CA ILE A 236 -2.73 -4.56 -24.24
C ILE A 236 -3.05 -5.92 -24.83
N GLU A 237 -2.01 -6.63 -25.27
CA GLU A 237 -2.13 -8.01 -25.73
C GLU A 237 -1.35 -8.94 -24.83
N PHE A 238 -1.90 -10.11 -24.54
CA PHE A 238 -1.29 -11.10 -23.64
C PHE A 238 -1.71 -12.53 -24.01
N SER A 239 -0.94 -13.49 -23.51
CA SER A 239 -1.24 -14.92 -23.59
C SER A 239 -1.60 -15.44 -22.19
N THR A 240 -2.47 -16.45 -22.11
CA THR A 240 -2.79 -17.16 -20.87
C THR A 240 -3.11 -18.61 -21.19
N VAL A 241 -2.83 -19.51 -20.25
CA VAL A 241 -3.13 -20.94 -20.35
C VAL A 241 -4.57 -21.28 -19.97
N GLU A 242 -5.26 -20.37 -19.26
CA GLU A 242 -6.64 -20.56 -18.81
C GLU A 242 -7.63 -19.69 -19.59
N GLN A 243 -8.89 -20.12 -19.61
CA GLN A 243 -9.97 -19.24 -20.03
C GLN A 243 -10.06 -18.03 -19.09
N VAL A 244 -10.02 -16.83 -19.65
CA VAL A 244 -10.23 -15.58 -18.90
C VAL A 244 -11.71 -15.49 -18.51
N LYS A 245 -11.97 -15.27 -17.22
CA LYS A 245 -13.29 -15.06 -16.61
C LYS A 245 -13.40 -13.66 -16.02
N THR A 246 -12.31 -13.15 -15.45
CA THR A 246 -12.19 -11.77 -14.97
C THR A 246 -10.91 -11.13 -15.49
N LEU A 247 -10.92 -9.82 -15.67
CA LEU A 247 -9.79 -9.05 -16.15
C LEU A 247 -9.74 -7.69 -15.46
N ASP A 248 -8.63 -7.42 -14.79
CA ASP A 248 -8.33 -6.11 -14.22
C ASP A 248 -7.05 -5.56 -14.83
N ILE A 249 -7.05 -4.26 -15.14
CA ILE A 249 -5.85 -3.53 -15.55
C ILE A 249 -5.58 -2.49 -14.48
N VAL A 250 -4.39 -2.53 -13.89
CA VAL A 250 -4.02 -1.67 -12.77
C VAL A 250 -2.86 -0.77 -13.20
N LEU A 251 -3.00 0.54 -12.95
CA LEU A 251 -1.91 1.51 -12.97
C LEU A 251 -1.46 1.76 -11.53
N TYR A 252 -0.18 1.54 -11.26
CA TYR A 252 0.38 1.52 -9.92
C TYR A 252 1.64 2.39 -9.83
N SER A 253 1.81 3.07 -8.71
CA SER A 253 3.09 3.62 -8.27
C SER A 253 3.32 3.18 -6.83
N GLY A 254 4.48 2.58 -6.55
CA GLY A 254 4.86 2.16 -5.19
C GLY A 254 5.43 3.31 -4.35
N GLY A 255 5.83 4.39 -5.00
CA GLY A 255 6.38 5.56 -4.32
C GLY A 255 7.78 5.32 -3.75
N PHE A 256 8.09 6.09 -2.70
CA PHE A 256 9.32 6.02 -1.92
C PHE A 256 8.95 5.75 -0.46
N ILE A 257 9.75 4.95 0.24
CA ILE A 257 9.38 4.45 1.56
C ILE A 257 10.48 4.71 2.54
N THR A 258 10.12 5.36 3.63
CA THR A 258 10.98 5.51 4.79
C THR A 258 10.12 5.77 6.02
N HIS A 259 10.61 5.44 7.21
CA HIS A 259 9.91 5.75 8.45
C HIS A 259 8.46 5.24 8.46
N SER A 260 8.20 4.07 7.87
CA SER A 260 6.86 3.48 7.71
C SER A 260 5.85 4.33 6.91
N VAL A 261 6.32 5.31 6.13
CA VAL A 261 5.51 6.19 5.29
C VAL A 261 5.80 5.90 3.82
N HIS A 262 4.75 5.71 3.03
CA HIS A 262 4.84 5.40 1.59
C HIS A 262 4.47 6.63 0.74
N MET A 263 5.44 7.48 0.47
CA MET A 263 5.25 8.71 -0.30
C MET A 263 4.98 8.41 -1.78
N GLY A 264 3.82 8.81 -2.29
CA GLY A 264 3.48 8.65 -3.71
C GLY A 264 2.93 7.27 -4.09
N GLN A 265 2.59 6.44 -3.10
CA GLN A 265 1.87 5.19 -3.34
C GLN A 265 0.44 5.49 -3.86
N VAL A 266 0.10 4.94 -5.02
CA VAL A 266 -1.23 5.07 -5.62
C VAL A 266 -1.54 3.86 -6.50
N MET A 267 -2.79 3.42 -6.47
CA MET A 267 -3.30 2.33 -7.28
C MET A 267 -4.62 2.72 -7.93
N VAL A 268 -4.69 2.62 -9.26
CA VAL A 268 -5.86 2.97 -10.06
C VAL A 268 -6.22 1.79 -10.95
N TYR A 269 -7.45 1.32 -10.87
CA TYR A 269 -7.98 0.37 -11.84
C TYR A 269 -8.35 1.13 -13.11
N LEU A 270 -7.78 0.75 -14.25
CA LEU A 270 -8.07 1.37 -15.53
C LEU A 270 -9.41 0.86 -16.07
N GLU A 271 -10.15 1.77 -16.70
CA GLU A 271 -11.37 1.42 -17.42
C GLU A 271 -11.02 0.52 -18.60
N ASN A 272 -11.81 -0.52 -18.83
CA ASN A 272 -11.66 -1.41 -19.97
C ASN A 272 -13.02 -1.98 -20.38
N ASN A 273 -13.14 -2.38 -21.65
CA ASN A 273 -14.37 -2.91 -22.22
C ASN A 273 -14.33 -4.45 -22.34
N GLY A 274 -13.65 -5.13 -21.41
CA GLY A 274 -13.37 -6.56 -21.52
C GLY A 274 -12.29 -6.87 -22.56
N TRP A 275 -12.24 -8.13 -23.00
CA TRP A 275 -11.22 -8.62 -23.93
C TRP A 275 -11.84 -9.33 -25.14
N GLU A 276 -11.10 -9.31 -26.23
CA GLU A 276 -11.34 -10.19 -27.40
C GLU A 276 -10.28 -11.29 -27.47
N THR A 277 -10.62 -12.38 -28.15
CA THR A 277 -9.66 -13.45 -28.49
C THR A 277 -9.23 -13.29 -29.93
N LEU A 278 -7.93 -13.14 -30.15
CA LEU A 278 -7.32 -13.04 -31.47
C LEU A 278 -7.22 -14.43 -32.14
N SER A 279 -7.01 -14.46 -33.45
CA SER A 279 -6.90 -15.70 -34.24
C SER A 279 -5.75 -16.62 -33.79
N ASN A 280 -4.69 -16.05 -33.20
CA ASN A 280 -3.57 -16.80 -32.62
C ASN A 280 -3.81 -17.25 -31.16
N GLY A 281 -5.03 -17.10 -30.64
CA GLY A 281 -5.41 -17.47 -29.28
C GLY A 281 -5.08 -16.43 -28.20
N ARG A 282 -4.21 -15.44 -28.50
CA ARG A 282 -3.90 -14.33 -27.58
C ARG A 282 -5.14 -13.51 -27.28
N LYS A 283 -5.11 -12.80 -26.16
CA LYS A 283 -6.17 -11.89 -25.74
C LYS A 283 -5.75 -10.46 -26.01
N ARG A 284 -6.70 -9.62 -26.38
CA ARG A 284 -6.52 -8.18 -26.51
C ARG A 284 -7.55 -7.45 -25.68
N VAL A 285 -7.11 -6.43 -24.96
CA VAL A 285 -7.95 -5.51 -24.18
C VAL A 285 -7.57 -4.07 -24.52
N VAL A 286 -8.57 -3.20 -24.57
CA VAL A 286 -8.37 -1.76 -24.69
C VAL A 286 -8.70 -1.12 -23.35
N ALA A 287 -7.74 -0.41 -22.79
CA ALA A 287 -7.87 0.25 -21.50
C ALA A 287 -7.61 1.77 -21.60
N CYS A 288 -8.15 2.55 -20.67
CA CYS A 288 -7.89 3.98 -20.57
C CYS A 288 -7.83 4.47 -19.12
N MET A 289 -7.08 5.56 -18.90
CA MET A 289 -7.11 6.26 -17.62
C MET A 289 -8.47 6.96 -17.44
N PRO A 290 -9.14 6.76 -16.30
CA PRO A 290 -10.42 7.42 -16.01
C PRO A 290 -10.25 8.95 -15.93
N GLU A 291 -11.25 9.69 -16.40
CA GLU A 291 -11.19 11.16 -16.49
C GLU A 291 -11.17 11.85 -15.12
N GLN A 292 -11.77 11.20 -14.12
CA GLN A 292 -11.93 11.66 -12.73
C GLN A 292 -10.61 11.61 -11.95
N VAL A 293 -9.63 10.83 -12.40
CA VAL A 293 -8.38 10.63 -11.69
C VAL A 293 -7.33 11.61 -12.19
N LYS A 294 -6.75 12.36 -11.24
CA LYS A 294 -5.59 13.23 -11.47
C LYS A 294 -4.36 12.58 -10.85
N LEU A 295 -3.37 12.27 -11.68
CA LEU A 295 -2.08 11.73 -11.26
C LEU A 295 -0.96 12.71 -11.59
N ALA A 296 0.09 12.69 -10.78
CA ALA A 296 1.33 13.38 -11.14
C ALA A 296 1.93 12.72 -12.40
N PRO A 297 2.56 13.50 -13.30
CA PRO A 297 3.34 12.91 -14.38
C PRO A 297 4.53 12.14 -13.79
N GLY A 298 4.92 11.04 -14.42
CA GLY A 298 6.04 10.25 -13.93
C GLY A 298 6.01 8.77 -14.34
N PRO A 299 6.93 7.98 -13.78
CA PRO A 299 6.96 6.54 -13.98
C PRO A 299 5.84 5.87 -13.17
N TYR A 300 5.14 4.96 -13.83
CA TYR A 300 4.14 4.07 -13.23
C TYR A 300 4.37 2.65 -13.74
N VAL A 301 3.69 1.69 -13.15
CA VAL A 301 3.66 0.30 -13.62
C VAL A 301 2.23 -0.06 -14.01
N VAL A 302 2.07 -0.63 -15.20
CA VAL A 302 0.81 -1.28 -15.60
C VAL A 302 0.91 -2.76 -15.29
N TYR A 303 -0.07 -3.26 -14.54
CA TYR A 303 -0.30 -4.68 -14.32
C TYR A 303 -1.60 -5.11 -15.01
N LEU A 304 -1.61 -6.35 -15.50
CA LEU A 304 -2.80 -7.02 -16.01
C LEU A 304 -3.03 -8.26 -15.17
N LEU A 305 -4.24 -8.39 -14.61
CA LEU A 305 -4.64 -9.55 -13.84
C LEU A 305 -5.73 -10.29 -14.62
N ALA A 306 -5.45 -11.52 -15.02
CA ALA A 306 -6.48 -12.42 -15.56
C ALA A 306 -6.87 -13.41 -14.47
N ASN A 307 -8.16 -13.57 -14.18
CA ASN A 307 -8.66 -14.43 -13.11
C ASN A 307 -8.05 -14.08 -11.73
N GLY A 308 -7.70 -12.81 -11.51
CA GLY A 308 -7.00 -12.35 -10.31
C GLY A 308 -5.51 -12.68 -10.25
N ILE A 309 -4.92 -13.30 -11.28
CA ILE A 309 -3.49 -13.63 -11.33
C ILE A 309 -2.74 -12.59 -12.18
N PRO A 310 -1.75 -11.87 -11.62
CA PRO A 310 -1.05 -10.81 -12.33
C PRO A 310 0.03 -11.34 -13.29
N ALA A 311 0.10 -10.72 -14.46
CA ALA A 311 1.29 -10.71 -15.31
C ALA A 311 2.44 -9.96 -14.61
N VAL A 312 3.66 -10.12 -15.13
CA VAL A 312 4.77 -9.23 -14.75
C VAL A 312 4.46 -7.82 -15.26
N GLY A 313 4.43 -6.85 -14.35
CA GLY A 313 4.14 -5.45 -14.62
C GLY A 313 5.12 -4.82 -15.62
N LYS A 314 4.65 -3.79 -16.33
CA LYS A 314 5.44 -3.02 -17.29
C LYS A 314 5.50 -1.57 -16.88
N PHE A 315 6.71 -1.02 -16.80
CA PHE A 315 6.88 0.41 -16.61
C PHE A 315 6.28 1.17 -17.78
N VAL A 316 5.60 2.26 -17.46
CA VAL A 316 5.04 3.24 -18.41
C VAL A 316 5.29 4.64 -17.88
N THR A 317 5.18 5.63 -18.74
CA THR A 317 5.22 7.05 -18.36
C THR A 317 3.83 7.65 -18.47
N VAL A 318 3.29 8.17 -17.37
CA VAL A 318 2.09 9.01 -17.39
C VAL A 318 2.51 10.44 -17.75
N ARG A 319 1.86 11.00 -18.77
CA ARG A 319 1.96 12.42 -19.13
C ARG A 319 0.58 13.06 -19.01
N VAL A 320 0.55 14.24 -18.40
CA VAL A 320 -0.63 15.11 -18.32
C VAL A 320 -0.76 15.91 -19.60
#